data_AF-A0A961XFJ1-F1
#
_entry.id   AF-A0A961XFJ1-F1
#
_cell.length_a   1.000
_cell.length_b   1.000
_cell.length_c   1.000
_cell.angle_alpha   90.00
_cell.angle_beta   90.00
_cell.angle_gamma   90.00
#
_symmetry.space_group_name_H-M   'P 1'
#
loop_
_entity.id
_entity.type
_entity.pdbx_description
1 polymer ?
#
loop_
_entity_poly.entity_id
_entity_poly.type
_entity_poly.pdbx_seq_one_letter_code
_entity_poly.pdbx_strand_id
1 'polypeptide(L)'
;FDDGLKMTIDVDATRLARIEALLRDAAAKEVCRYGLHRQDSALITCFVINPMHRDHMHFIDGAAGGYALAAVRLKEGIAPAAVPAPVTP
;
A
#
# COMPACT_ATOMS: atom_id res chain seq x y z
N PHE A 1 8.66 8.06 11.57
CA PHE A 1 8.39 7.61 10.20
C PHE A 1 8.22 6.10 10.26
N ASP A 2 7.05 5.58 9.90
CA ASP A 2 6.90 4.13 9.65
C ASP A 2 7.69 3.83 8.37
N ASP A 3 8.72 3.00 8.43
CA ASP A 3 9.63 2.60 7.33
C ASP A 3 8.91 1.78 6.23
N GLY A 4 7.61 2.00 6.05
CA GLY A 4 6.72 1.28 5.15
C GLY A 4 6.42 2.08 3.90
N LEU A 5 6.77 1.51 2.75
CA LEU A 5 6.47 2.01 1.42
C LEU A 5 4.97 1.85 1.09
N LYS A 6 4.32 2.94 0.71
CA LYS A 6 2.87 3.03 0.44
C LYS A 6 2.68 3.64 -0.94
N MET A 7 2.07 2.90 -1.87
CA MET A 7 1.91 3.37 -3.24
C MET A 7 0.64 2.83 -3.88
N THR A 8 0.07 3.63 -4.77
CA THR A 8 -0.90 3.23 -5.78
C THR A 8 -0.19 3.32 -7.13
N ILE A 9 -0.18 2.23 -7.90
CA ILE A 9 0.50 2.17 -9.20
C ILE A 9 -0.42 1.55 -10.25
N ASP A 10 -0.43 2.13 -11.44
CA ASP A 10 -1.13 1.59 -12.61
C ASP A 10 -0.20 0.64 -13.36
N VAL A 11 -0.61 -0.62 -13.49
CA VAL A 11 0.17 -1.70 -14.07
C VAL A 11 -0.74 -2.70 -14.78
N ASP A 12 -0.24 -3.30 -15.85
CA ASP A 12 -0.94 -4.42 -16.50
C ASP A 12 -0.88 -5.72 -15.65
N ALA A 13 -1.68 -6.69 -16.07
CA ALA A 13 -1.81 -7.99 -15.40
C ALA A 13 -0.49 -8.78 -15.28
N THR A 14 0.41 -8.67 -16.27
CA THR A 14 1.71 -9.36 -16.25
C THR A 14 2.61 -8.75 -15.19
N ARG A 15 2.67 -7.41 -15.12
CA ARG A 15 3.44 -6.68 -14.11
C ARG A 15 2.87 -6.89 -12.70
N LEU A 16 1.56 -6.89 -12.56
CA LEU A 16 0.87 -7.19 -11.30
C LEU A 16 1.23 -8.59 -10.77
N ALA A 17 1.19 -9.62 -11.63
CA ALA A 17 1.57 -10.97 -11.24
C ALA A 17 3.03 -11.06 -10.77
N ARG A 18 3.94 -10.32 -11.42
CA ARG A 18 5.36 -10.24 -11.01
C ARG A 18 5.52 -9.57 -9.65
N ILE A 19 4.83 -8.45 -9.42
CA ILE A 19 4.87 -7.74 -8.13
C ILE A 19 4.38 -8.66 -7.01
N GLU A 20 3.26 -9.35 -7.22
CA GLU A 20 2.68 -10.23 -6.22
C GLU A 20 3.59 -11.44 -5.92
N ALA A 21 4.25 -12.00 -6.94
CA ALA A 21 5.23 -13.07 -6.75
C ALA A 21 6.44 -12.60 -5.93
N LEU A 22 6.97 -11.41 -6.21
CA LEU A 22 8.09 -10.82 -5.46
C LEU A 22 7.71 -10.56 -4.00
N LEU A 23 6.53 -10.00 -3.75
CA LEU A 23 6.03 -9.73 -2.40
C LEU A 23 5.81 -11.02 -1.60
N ARG A 24 5.27 -12.08 -2.23
CA ARG A 24 5.15 -13.40 -1.60
C ARG A 24 6.50 -13.99 -1.22
N ASP A 25 7.47 -13.96 -2.14
CA ASP A 25 8.82 -14.48 -1.88
C ASP A 25 9.54 -13.71 -0.76
N ALA A 26 9.45 -12.37 -0.78
CA ALA A 26 10.00 -11.53 0.27
C ALA A 26 9.34 -11.78 1.63
N ALA A 27 8.01 -11.97 1.67
CA ALA A 27 7.29 -12.32 2.90
C ALA A 27 7.67 -13.70 3.43
N ALA A 28 7.84 -14.70 2.55
CA ALA A 28 8.28 -16.04 2.92
C ALA A 28 9.72 -16.06 3.49
N LYS A 29 10.55 -15.10 3.09
CA LYS A 29 11.91 -14.88 3.60
C LYS A 29 11.95 -13.92 4.81
N GLU A 30 10.79 -13.53 5.33
CA GLU A 30 10.63 -12.57 6.43
C GLU A 30 11.28 -11.19 6.17
N VAL A 31 11.50 -10.83 4.91
CA VAL A 31 12.10 -9.55 4.50
C VAL A 31 11.08 -8.42 4.60
N CYS A 32 9.81 -8.68 4.30
CA CYS A 32 8.77 -7.66 4.40
C CYS A 32 7.42 -8.25 4.78
N ARG A 33 6.54 -7.36 5.26
CA ARG A 33 5.10 -7.59 5.35
C ARG A 33 4.44 -6.72 4.30
N TYR A 34 3.42 -7.25 3.63
CA TYR A 34 2.73 -6.51 2.59
C TYR A 34 1.22 -6.71 2.65
N GLY A 35 0.50 -5.73 2.13
CA GLY A 35 -0.91 -5.82 1.80
C GLY A 35 -1.10 -5.21 0.42
N LEU A 36 -1.87 -5.88 -0.43
CA LEU A 36 -2.12 -5.45 -1.80
C LEU A 36 -3.63 -5.44 -2.03
N HIS A 37 -4.14 -4.35 -2.60
CA HIS A 37 -5.51 -4.27 -3.10
C HIS A 37 -5.49 -3.97 -4.60
N ARG A 38 -6.28 -4.72 -5.36
CA ARG A 38 -6.47 -4.51 -6.79
C ARG A 38 -7.77 -3.73 -6.96
N GLN A 39 -7.72 -2.71 -7.80
CA GLN A 39 -8.83 -1.81 -8.06
C GLN A 39 -8.83 -1.49 -9.56
N ASP A 40 -10.02 -1.34 -10.13
CA ASP A 40 -10.16 -1.09 -11.58
C ASP A 40 -10.01 0.39 -11.92
N SER A 41 -9.96 1.27 -10.91
CA SER A 41 -9.78 2.71 -11.10
C SER A 41 -9.11 3.36 -9.87
N ALA A 42 -8.48 4.50 -10.11
CA ALA A 42 -8.01 5.42 -9.09
C ALA A 42 -8.72 6.76 -9.27
N LEU A 43 -9.03 7.44 -8.17
CA LEU A 43 -9.57 8.78 -8.18
C LEU A 43 -8.41 9.75 -8.04
N ILE A 44 -8.22 10.59 -9.06
CA ILE A 44 -7.23 11.67 -9.03
C ILE A 44 -7.99 12.97 -8.82
N THR A 45 -7.70 13.64 -7.70
CA THR A 45 -8.15 14.99 -7.44
C THR A 45 -6.99 15.94 -7.69
N CYS A 46 -7.13 16.80 -8.69
CA CYS A 46 -6.15 17.83 -8.99
C CYS A 46 -6.53 19.13 -8.27
N PHE A 47 -5.66 19.60 -7.38
CA PHE A 47 -5.80 20.92 -6.77
C PHE A 47 -4.91 21.90 -7.51
N VAL A 48 -5.54 22.83 -8.23
CA VAL A 48 -4.86 23.85 -9.03
C VAL A 48 -5.05 25.20 -8.35
N ILE A 49 -4.01 25.68 -7.66
CA ILE A 49 -4.06 26.95 -6.92
C ILE A 49 -4.15 28.14 -7.90
N ASN A 50 -3.45 28.03 -9.03
CA ASN A 50 -3.48 29.02 -10.11
C ASN A 50 -3.34 28.32 -11.47
N PRO A 51 -4.34 28.42 -12.38
CA PRO A 51 -4.29 27.79 -13.71
C PRO A 51 -3.15 28.25 -14.61
N MET A 52 -2.59 29.44 -14.35
CA MET A 52 -1.48 30.02 -15.12
C MET A 52 -0.10 29.62 -14.61
N HIS A 53 -0.03 28.96 -13.46
CA HIS A 53 1.21 28.46 -12.86
C HIS A 53 1.23 26.93 -12.85
N ARG A 54 2.42 26.33 -12.90
CA ARG A 54 2.58 24.85 -12.91
C ARG A 54 2.41 24.22 -11.52
N ASP A 55 1.88 24.95 -10.56
CA ASP A 55 1.76 24.55 -9.16
C ASP A 55 0.42 23.83 -8.96
N HIS A 56 0.41 22.56 -9.37
CA HIS A 56 -0.73 21.67 -9.26
C HIS A 56 -0.36 20.48 -8.38
N MET A 57 -1.25 20.13 -7.45
CA MET A 57 -1.07 18.99 -6.56
C MET A 57 -2.03 17.88 -6.97
N HIS A 58 -1.51 16.67 -7.16
CA HIS A 58 -2.32 15.49 -7.44
C HIS A 58 -2.53 14.69 -6.15
N PHE A 59 -3.77 14.61 -5.69
CA PHE A 59 -4.16 13.63 -4.68
C PHE A 59 -4.65 12.38 -5.40
N ILE A 60 -3.99 11.26 -5.13
CA ILE A 60 -4.33 9.96 -5.72
C ILE A 60 -4.93 9.10 -4.61
N ASP A 61 -6.22 8.79 -4.72
CA ASP A 61 -6.88 7.78 -3.90
C ASP A 61 -7.24 6.55 -4.76
N GLY A 62 -7.32 5.39 -4.13
CA GLY A 62 -7.87 4.21 -4.79
C GLY A 62 -9.39 4.25 -4.76
N ALA A 63 -10.03 4.04 -5.92
CA ALA A 63 -11.49 3.96 -5.94
C ALA A 63 -11.97 2.85 -4.98
N ALA A 64 -13.09 3.09 -4.29
CA ALA A 64 -13.68 2.16 -3.32
C ALA A 64 -12.78 1.79 -2.10
N GLY A 65 -11.88 2.68 -1.68
CA GLY A 65 -11.12 2.53 -0.43
C GLY A 65 -9.71 1.96 -0.58
N GLY A 66 -9.22 1.81 -1.82
CA GLY A 66 -7.92 1.25 -2.22
C GLY A 66 -6.86 1.06 -1.14
N TYR A 67 -6.16 2.14 -0.76
CA TYR A 67 -5.06 2.05 0.20
C TYR A 67 -5.51 1.56 1.60
N ALA A 68 -6.72 1.93 2.04
CA ALA A 68 -7.27 1.45 3.31
C ALA A 68 -7.50 -0.08 3.28
N LEU A 69 -8.02 -0.62 2.17
CA LEU A 69 -8.19 -2.06 2.00
C LEU A 69 -6.85 -2.79 1.88
N ALA A 70 -5.85 -2.18 1.23
CA ALA A 70 -4.49 -2.72 1.23
C ALA A 70 -3.90 -2.77 2.65
N ALA A 71 -4.14 -1.75 3.47
CA ALA A 71 -3.70 -1.71 4.87
C ALA A 71 -4.45 -2.74 5.75
N VAL A 72 -5.73 -3.00 5.48
CA VAL A 72 -6.47 -4.09 6.14
C VAL A 72 -5.83 -5.44 5.81
N ARG A 73 -5.55 -5.71 4.54
CA ARG A 73 -4.89 -6.96 4.12
C ARG A 73 -3.49 -7.12 4.70
N LEU A 74 -2.75 -6.01 4.84
CA LEU A 74 -1.47 -6.01 5.54
C LEU A 74 -1.65 -6.47 6.99
N LYS A 75 -2.67 -5.98 7.70
CA LYS A 75 -2.99 -6.40 9.07
C LYS A 75 -3.46 -7.85 9.16
N GLU A 76 -4.25 -8.33 8.20
CA GLU A 76 -4.70 -9.72 8.15
C GLU A 76 -3.55 -10.71 7.89
N GLY A 77 -2.57 -10.31 7.06
CA GLY A 77 -1.33 -11.06 6.86
C GLY A 77 -0.34 -10.96 8.04
N ILE A 78 -0.59 -10.06 8.98
CA ILE A 78 0.09 -10.02 10.27
C ILE A 78 -0.67 -10.97 11.20
N ALA A 79 -0.28 -12.26 11.23
CA ALA A 79 -0.54 -13.04 12.44
C ALA A 79 -0.01 -12.23 13.64
N PRO A 80 -0.78 -12.06 14.73
CA PRO A 80 -0.38 -11.20 15.83
C PRO A 80 0.99 -11.65 16.30
N ALA A 81 1.97 -10.73 16.20
CA ALA A 81 3.27 -10.97 16.81
C ALA A 81 3.00 -11.21 18.30
N ALA A 82 3.42 -12.37 18.81
CA ALA A 82 3.26 -12.71 20.21
C ALA A 82 3.78 -11.53 21.04
N VAL A 83 2.87 -10.93 21.82
CA VAL A 83 3.24 -9.92 22.81
C VAL A 83 4.23 -10.61 23.75
N PRO A 84 5.50 -10.17 23.84
CA PRO A 84 6.41 -10.75 24.81
C PRO A 84 5.80 -10.53 26.20
N ALA A 85 5.66 -11.62 26.95
CA ALA A 85 5.09 -11.60 28.28
C ALA A 85 5.80 -10.54 29.14
N PRO A 86 5.07 -9.81 30.01
CA PRO A 86 5.67 -8.77 30.82
C PRO A 86 6.80 -9.36 31.66
N VAL A 87 8.03 -8.87 31.43
CA VAL A 87 9.13 -9.06 32.36
C VAL A 87 8.70 -8.40 33.67
N THR A 88 8.41 -9.23 34.66
CA THR A 88 8.11 -8.81 36.03
C THR A 88 9.43 -8.39 36.68
N PRO A 89 9.48 -7.27 37.43
CA PRO A 89 10.72 -6.73 38.00
C PRO A 89 11.42 -7.69 38.97
#